data_AF-A0A2T0XE55-F1
#
_entry.id   AF-A0A2T0XE55-F1
#
_cell.length_a   1.000
_cell.length_b   1.000
_cell.length_c   1.000
_cell.angle_alpha   90.00
_cell.angle_beta   90.00
_cell.angle_gamma   90.00
#
_symmetry.space_group_name_H-M   'P 1'
#
loop_
_entity.id
_entity.type
_entity.pdbx_description
1 polymer ?
#
loop_
_entity_poly.entity_id
_entity_poly.type
_entity_poly.pdbx_seq_one_letter_code
_entity_poly.pdbx_strand_id
1 'polypeptide(L)' 'MNSLNPHDSDTLALSVSQASLDKTFEQYPHDVTIAFQTAAKLRATSQLSCDPLTEFWPPMKVKR' A
#
# COMPACT_ATOMS: atom_id res chain seq x y z
N MET A 1 10.68 -21.59 -3.55
CA MET A 1 10.60 -20.77 -4.77
C MET A 1 9.13 -20.43 -4.96
N ASN A 2 8.69 -19.26 -4.50
CA ASN A 2 7.29 -18.86 -4.61
C ASN A 2 7.10 -18.23 -5.98
N SER A 3 6.52 -19.00 -6.90
CA SER A 3 6.10 -18.52 -8.20
C SER A 3 5.03 -17.45 -7.99
N LEU A 4 5.30 -16.18 -8.35
CA LEU A 4 4.24 -15.18 -8.43
C LEU A 4 3.24 -15.66 -9.48
N ASN A 5 1.96 -15.71 -9.13
CA ASN A 5 0.92 -15.94 -10.13
C ASN A 5 0.98 -14.76 -11.12
N PRO A 6 0.78 -15.01 -12.44
CA PRO A 6 0.82 -13.95 -13.44
C PRO A 6 -0.17 -12.80 -13.14
N HIS A 7 -1.29 -13.11 -12.48
CA HIS A 7 -2.30 -12.14 -12.05
C HIS A 7 -1.80 -11.16 -10.95
N ASP A 8 -0.78 -11.54 -10.18
CA ASP A 8 -0.18 -10.69 -9.14
C ASP A 8 0.85 -9.71 -9.73
N SER A 9 1.43 -10.05 -10.89
CA SER A 9 2.41 -9.22 -11.59
C SER A 9 1.73 -8.03 -12.29
N ASP A 10 0.61 -8.29 -12.98
CA ASP A 10 -0.12 -7.24 -13.70
C ASP A 10 -0.76 -6.23 -12.73
N THR A 11 -1.23 -6.71 -11.57
CA THR A 11 -1.79 -5.85 -10.50
C THR A 11 -0.71 -5.03 -9.80
N LEU A 12 0.50 -5.58 -9.61
CA LEU A 12 1.64 -4.84 -9.08
C LEU A 12 2.07 -3.71 -10.03
N ALA A 13 2.20 -4.00 -11.33
CA ALA A 13 2.59 -3.00 -12.33
C ALA A 13 1.59 -1.82 -12.38
N LEU A 14 0.29 -2.11 -12.39
CA LEU A 14 -0.75 -1.08 -12.32
C LEU A 14 -0.66 -0.26 -11.03
N SER A 15 -0.40 -0.91 -9.89
CA SER A 15 -0.29 -0.23 -8.59
C SER A 15 0.95 0.67 -8.52
N VAL A 16 2.07 0.24 -9.11
CA VAL A 16 3.31 1.03 -9.23
C VAL A 16 3.06 2.28 -10.07
N SER A 17 2.43 2.14 -11.24
CA SER A 17 2.13 3.29 -12.10
C SER A 17 1.11 4.24 -11.47
N GLN A 18 0.07 3.72 -10.79
CA GLN A 18 -0.88 4.55 -10.04
C GLN A 18 -0.22 5.34 -8.91
N ALA A 19 0.79 4.76 -8.26
CA ALA A 19 1.57 5.42 -7.21
C ALA A 19 2.69 6.32 -7.77
N SER A 20 2.86 6.40 -9.09
CA SER A 20 3.97 7.11 -9.75
C SER A 20 5.36 6.64 -9.28
N LEU A 21 5.48 5.34 -9.01
CA LEU A 21 6.71 4.71 -8.50
C LEU A 21 7.52 4.01 -9.59
N ASP A 22 7.25 4.24 -10.88
CA ASP A 22 7.86 3.48 -11.99
C ASP A 22 9.40 3.50 -11.94
N LYS A 23 10.01 4.69 -11.76
CA LYS A 23 11.47 4.84 -11.63
C LYS A 23 12.02 4.15 -10.38
N THR A 24 11.27 4.17 -9.29
CA THR A 24 11.65 3.51 -8.03
C THR A 24 11.56 2.01 -8.14
N PHE A 25 10.57 1.49 -8.89
CA PHE A 25 10.42 0.07 -9.17
C PHE A 25 11.55 -0.46 -10.08
N GLU A 26 11.97 0.32 -11.08
CA GLU A 26 13.13 -0.02 -11.90
C GLU A 26 14.42 -0.13 -11.06
N GLN A 27 14.60 0.77 -10.10
CA GLN A 27 15.80 0.83 -9.27
C GLN A 27 15.78 -0.16 -8.10
N TYR A 28 14.61 -0.42 -7.52
CA TYR A 28 14.43 -1.23 -6.30
C TYR A 28 13.22 -2.19 -6.42
N PRO A 29 13.24 -3.14 -7.38
CA PRO A 29 12.06 -3.96 -7.69
C PRO A 29 11.61 -4.84 -6.53
N HIS A 30 12.56 -5.37 -5.75
CA HIS A 30 12.28 -6.25 -4.63
C HIS A 30 11.62 -5.50 -3.46
N ASP A 31 12.15 -4.32 -3.11
CA ASP A 31 11.66 -3.52 -1.99
C ASP A 31 10.26 -2.99 -2.26
N VAL A 32 10.01 -2.53 -3.48
CA VAL A 32 8.69 -2.07 -3.92
C VAL A 32 7.70 -3.24 -3.91
N THR A 33 8.09 -4.42 -4.40
CA THR A 33 7.23 -5.62 -4.35
C THR A 33 6.84 -5.99 -2.91
N ILE A 34 7.80 -5.99 -1.98
CA ILE A 34 7.54 -6.28 -0.56
C ILE A 34 6.62 -5.21 0.05
N ALA A 35 6.83 -3.93 -0.26
CA ALA A 35 6.01 -2.84 0.24
C ALA A 35 4.55 -3.00 -0.20
N PHE A 36 4.30 -3.27 -1.48
CA PHE A 36 2.95 -3.50 -2.00
C PHE A 36 2.30 -4.76 -1.43
N GLN A 37 3.03 -5.87 -1.32
CA GLN A 37 2.50 -7.09 -0.68
C GLN A 37 2.16 -6.87 0.79
N THR A 38 2.98 -6.10 1.51
CA THR A 38 2.75 -5.77 2.91
C THR A 38 1.54 -4.84 3.05
N ALA A 39 1.41 -3.84 2.18
CA ALA A 39 0.26 -2.96 2.15
C ALA A 39 -1.04 -3.73 1.82
N ALA A 40 -1.00 -4.66 0.87
CA ALA A 40 -2.14 -5.51 0.54
C ALA A 40 -2.55 -6.42 1.71
N LYS A 41 -1.58 -7.04 2.40
CA LYS A 41 -1.82 -7.83 3.62
C LYS A 41 -2.41 -6.97 4.72
N LEU A 42 -1.83 -5.79 4.98
CA LEU A 42 -2.35 -4.84 5.96
C LEU A 42 -3.78 -4.45 5.60
N ARG A 43 -4.08 -4.10 4.35
CA ARG A 43 -5.46 -3.78 3.94
C ARG A 43 -6.44 -4.94 4.16
N ALA A 44 -6.00 -6.17 3.94
CA ALA A 44 -6.84 -7.36 4.15
C ALA A 44 -7.05 -7.70 5.63
N THR A 45 -6.06 -7.46 6.49
CA THR A 45 -6.13 -7.72 7.93
C THR A 45 -6.69 -6.55 8.73
N SER A 46 -6.58 -5.35 8.19
CA SER A 46 -7.10 -4.13 8.77
C SER A 46 -8.60 -4.09 8.47
N GLN A 47 -9.37 -4.74 9.34
CA GLN A 47 -10.78 -4.40 9.58
C GLN A 47 -10.83 -2.98 10.16
N LEU A 48 -10.46 -1.97 9.38
CA LEU A 48 -10.69 -0.58 9.76
C LEU A 48 -12.19 -0.37 9.61
N SER A 49 -12.90 -0.57 10.71
CA SER A 49 -14.23 0.00 10.92
C SER A 49 -14.16 1.52 11.16
N CYS A 50 -13.00 2.14 10.90
CA CYS A 50 -12.78 3.57 10.98
C CYS A 50 -13.62 4.25 9.92
N ASP A 51 -14.90 4.40 10.21
CA ASP A 51 -15.76 5.28 9.47
C ASP A 51 -15.28 6.71 9.78
N PRO A 52 -14.76 7.43 8.77
CA PRO A 52 -14.21 8.77 8.94
C PRO A 52 -15.27 9.78 9.41
N LEU A 53 -16.56 9.41 9.40
CA LEU A 53 -17.66 10.19 9.94
C LEU A 53 -18.00 9.87 11.41
N THR A 54 -17.51 8.76 11.97
CA THR A 54 -17.76 8.36 13.37
C THR A 54 -16.53 8.39 14.26
N GLU A 55 -15.32 8.26 13.71
CA GLU A 55 -14.10 8.40 14.49
C GLU A 55 -13.65 9.87 14.59
N PHE A 56 -13.82 10.44 15.78
CA PHE A 56 -13.26 11.75 16.13
C PHE A 56 -11.73 11.72 15.95
N TRP A 57 -11.24 12.38 14.91
CA TRP A 57 -9.83 12.69 14.81
C TRP A 57 -9.41 13.47 16.05
N PRO A 58 -8.36 13.05 16.78
CA PRO A 58 -7.91 13.79 17.94
C PRO A 58 -7.58 15.23 17.48
N PRO A 59 -8.14 16.26 18.13
CA PRO A 59 -7.95 17.63 17.69
C PRO A 59 -6.45 17.91 17.60
N MET A 60 -6.00 18.42 16.45
CA MET A 60 -4.62 18.87 16.28
C MET A 60 -4.30 19.85 17.39
N LYS A 61 -3.46 19.43 18.34
CA LYS A 61 -2.97 20.30 19.39
C LYS A 61 -2.02 21.31 18.76
N VAL A 62 -2.56 22.45 18.32
CA VAL A 62 -1.73 23.59 17.96
C VAL A 62 -1.11 24.09 19.27
N LYS A 63 0.21 23.89 19.43
CA LYS A 63 0.95 24.51 20.53
C LYS A 63 0.87 26.03 20.34
N ARG A 64 0.27 26.74 21.30
CA ARG A 64 0.45 28.19 21.45
C ARG A 64 1.81 28.48 22.06
#